data_AF-A0A5A8A7M7-F1
#
_entry.id   AF-A0A5A8A7M7-F1
#
_cell.length_a   1.000
_cell.length_b   1.000
_cell.length_c   1.000
_cell.angle_alpha   90.00
_cell.angle_beta   90.00
_cell.angle_gamma   90.00
#
_symmetry.space_group_name_H-M   'P 1'
#
loop_
_entity.id
_entity.type
_entity.pdbx_description
1 polymer ?
#
loop_
_entity_poly.entity_id
_entity_poly.type
_entity_poly.pdbx_seq_one_letter_code
_entity_poly.pdbx_strand_id
1 'polypeptide(L)'
;MNILRRAIFTLSTNQKLPWVQILFETLRKNNPECDLVLGLVDRQADFRYPENCTILNVEELGLPDQNHFLFRYNAFNLCTAVKPYFFEHLFKMGYESIIYFDSDIAVFNSLDRYFALMENGADFVVTPHFLEPVTAADQPDEVAILLHGTFNLGFIGIRNSSTAVPIVRWWARMLEHNCVTMIEEGVFADQKFIDLVPSFTSRYVIIRDPGANYAYWNMSRRLVKSVNGEFFVNDSVLMFCHFSGFDLNNPAKLSAYGANNHPEDDAGLNALISWYDSNLRRLNAHTYVAPPYAFDRFASGTIITDKTRENFRRSSYDRNTNPFKDISLEDGSRQLEPRSPPVAGHNSTLADTREHLLFALKELDTRTHHAHSLLMEIEDLKAKLARYEQ
;
A
#
# COMPACT_ATOMS: atom_id res chain seq x y z
N MET A 1 -26.52 25.68 6.31
CA MET A 1 -25.78 24.61 5.60
C MET A 1 -25.01 23.86 6.66
N ASN A 2 -25.22 22.54 6.80
CA ASN A 2 -24.29 21.73 7.58
C ASN A 2 -22.94 21.80 6.88
N ILE A 3 -21.90 22.23 7.58
CA ILE A 3 -20.53 22.15 7.07
C ILE A 3 -20.19 20.67 7.03
N LEU A 4 -19.96 20.12 5.84
CA LEU A 4 -19.55 18.73 5.66
C LEU A 4 -18.24 18.51 6.42
N ARG A 5 -18.19 17.52 7.30
CA ARG A 5 -16.98 17.24 8.08
C ARG A 5 -15.93 16.56 7.20
N ARG A 6 -14.77 17.22 7.06
CA ARG A 6 -13.62 16.73 6.32
C ARG A 6 -12.59 16.13 7.28
N ALA A 7 -12.06 14.97 6.92
CA ALA A 7 -10.92 14.38 7.61
C ALA A 7 -9.80 14.07 6.63
N ILE A 8 -8.57 14.22 7.11
CA ILE A 8 -7.37 13.72 6.43
C ILE A 8 -6.66 12.78 7.40
N PHE A 9 -6.38 11.57 6.95
CA PHE A 9 -5.65 10.61 7.78
C PHE A 9 -4.44 10.01 7.07
N THR A 10 -3.49 9.59 7.88
CA THR A 10 -2.33 8.80 7.45
C THR A 10 -2.17 7.58 8.34
N LEU A 11 -1.50 6.56 7.83
CA LEU A 11 -1.22 5.32 8.54
C LEU A 11 0.28 5.16 8.68
N SER A 12 0.72 4.97 9.93
CA SER A 12 2.15 4.95 10.20
C SER A 12 2.46 4.16 11.46
N THR A 13 3.68 3.62 11.51
CA THR A 13 4.26 3.07 12.73
C THR A 13 5.03 4.16 13.48
N ASN A 14 5.49 3.86 14.69
CA ASN A 14 6.32 4.79 15.44
C ASN A 14 7.62 5.15 14.69
N GLN A 15 8.12 4.26 13.81
CA GLN A 15 9.37 4.43 13.07
C GLN A 15 9.34 5.57 12.04
N LYS A 16 8.15 6.00 11.61
CA LYS A 16 7.97 6.96 10.54
C LYS A 16 7.39 8.30 11.02
N LEU A 17 7.42 8.56 12.32
CA LEU A 17 6.86 9.79 12.89
C LEU A 17 7.48 11.11 12.39
N PRO A 18 8.80 11.21 12.13
CA PRO A 18 9.34 12.41 11.50
C PRO A 18 8.69 12.72 10.14
N TRP A 19 8.35 11.70 9.35
CA TRP A 19 7.67 11.86 8.06
C TRP A 19 6.21 12.31 8.26
N VAL A 20 5.48 11.66 9.17
CA VAL A 20 4.12 12.05 9.56
C VAL A 20 4.07 13.51 10.03
N GLN A 21 5.08 13.96 10.78
CA GLN A 21 5.16 15.32 11.26
C GLN A 21 5.28 16.32 10.10
N ILE A 22 6.06 16.01 9.05
CA ILE A 22 6.12 16.84 7.82
C ILE A 22 4.76 16.88 7.13
N LEU A 23 4.12 15.72 6.94
CA LEU A 23 2.79 15.64 6.34
C LEU A 23 1.78 16.49 7.14
N PHE A 24 1.75 16.37 8.46
CA PHE A 24 0.78 17.10 9.28
C PHE A 24 1.10 18.60 9.38
N GLU A 25 2.37 19.01 9.44
CA GLU A 25 2.73 20.43 9.39
C GLU A 25 2.30 21.07 8.08
N THR A 26 2.54 20.38 6.96
CA THR A 26 2.13 20.85 5.64
C THR A 26 0.61 20.84 5.44
N LEU A 27 -0.10 19.84 5.98
CA LEU A 27 -1.55 19.80 5.99
C LEU A 27 -2.16 20.92 6.84
N ARG A 28 -1.68 21.16 8.07
CA ARG A 28 -2.20 22.26 8.92
C ARG A 28 -2.00 23.62 8.27
N LYS A 29 -0.88 23.83 7.56
CA LYS A 29 -0.62 25.07 6.83
C LYS A 29 -1.63 25.29 5.70
N ASN A 30 -1.95 24.24 4.94
CA ASN A 30 -2.66 24.36 3.67
C ASN A 30 -4.15 23.98 3.73
N ASN A 31 -4.57 23.25 4.76
CA ASN A 31 -5.92 22.70 4.97
C ASN A 31 -6.33 22.81 6.46
N PRO A 32 -6.31 24.02 7.05
CA PRO A 32 -6.55 24.21 8.49
C PRO A 32 -7.97 23.84 8.95
N GLU A 33 -8.91 23.69 8.03
CA GLU A 33 -10.30 23.32 8.28
C GLU A 33 -10.54 21.81 8.38
N CYS A 34 -9.54 20.99 8.03
CA CYS A 34 -9.65 19.54 8.06
C CYS A 34 -9.23 18.96 9.43
N ASP A 35 -10.02 17.99 9.94
CA ASP A 35 -9.62 17.21 11.10
C ASP A 35 -8.50 16.23 10.69
N LEU A 36 -7.37 16.27 11.40
CA LEU A 36 -6.21 15.40 11.13
C LEU A 36 -6.25 14.16 12.02
N VAL A 37 -6.03 12.99 11.42
CA VAL A 37 -6.01 11.70 12.14
C VAL A 37 -4.74 10.92 11.84
N LEU A 38 -3.98 10.59 12.87
CA LEU A 38 -2.92 9.59 12.81
C LEU A 38 -3.52 8.22 13.15
N GLY A 39 -3.64 7.36 12.16
CA GLY A 39 -3.88 5.95 12.41
C GLY A 39 -2.57 5.28 12.80
N LEU A 40 -2.42 5.02 14.10
CA LEU A 40 -1.22 4.41 14.65
C LEU A 40 -1.28 2.90 14.44
N VAL A 41 -0.50 2.41 13.48
CA VAL A 41 -0.34 1.00 13.18
C VAL A 41 0.85 0.48 13.98
N ASP A 42 0.81 0.68 15.29
CA ASP A 42 1.81 0.31 16.28
C ASP A 42 1.15 0.44 17.67
N ARG A 43 1.92 0.32 18.75
CA ARG A 43 1.46 0.73 20.09
C ARG A 43 2.06 2.05 20.51
N GLN A 44 1.26 2.84 21.23
CA GLN A 44 1.78 4.08 21.80
C GLN A 44 2.96 3.82 22.72
N ALA A 45 4.02 4.61 22.56
CA ALA A 45 5.20 4.57 23.42
C ALA A 45 5.49 5.96 23.99
N ASP A 46 6.46 6.03 24.90
CA ASP A 46 6.82 7.26 25.59
C ASP A 46 7.69 8.17 24.72
N PHE A 47 7.06 8.87 23.77
CA PHE A 47 7.65 9.94 22.99
C PHE A 47 6.59 10.94 22.52
N ARG A 48 7.02 12.06 21.93
CA ARG A 48 6.12 13.10 21.45
C ARG A 48 5.49 12.73 20.11
N TYR A 49 4.18 12.50 20.12
CA TYR A 49 3.36 12.40 18.92
C TYR A 49 3.01 13.80 18.36
N PRO A 50 2.59 13.91 17.08
CA PRO A 50 2.10 15.16 16.52
C PRO A 50 0.95 15.75 17.35
N GLU A 51 0.98 17.05 17.59
CA GLU A 51 -0.08 17.77 18.31
C GLU A 51 -1.27 18.10 17.39
N ASN A 52 -2.42 18.50 17.93
CA ASN A 52 -3.57 18.93 17.13
C ASN A 52 -3.99 17.91 16.05
N CYS A 53 -3.97 16.62 16.40
CA CYS A 53 -4.53 15.54 15.62
C CYS A 53 -5.16 14.49 16.55
N THR A 54 -6.12 13.74 16.03
CA THR A 54 -6.62 12.53 16.71
C THR A 54 -5.64 11.39 16.45
N ILE A 55 -5.24 10.65 17.48
CA ILE A 55 -4.48 9.42 17.33
C ILE A 55 -5.45 8.26 17.56
N LEU A 56 -5.57 7.37 16.57
CA LEU A 56 -6.43 6.19 16.62
C LEU A 56 -5.57 4.95 16.45
N ASN A 57 -5.50 4.11 17.48
CA ASN A 57 -4.70 2.89 17.41
C ASN A 57 -5.37 1.85 16.51
N VAL A 58 -4.58 1.10 15.77
CA VAL A 58 -5.08 0.00 14.92
C VAL A 58 -5.90 -1.02 15.71
N GLU A 59 -5.58 -1.19 17.00
CA GLU A 59 -6.28 -2.12 17.88
C GLU A 59 -7.71 -1.67 18.25
N GLU A 60 -8.07 -0.40 17.98
CA GLU A 60 -9.40 0.19 18.26
C GLU A 60 -10.38 0.04 17.08
N LEU A 61 -9.92 -0.47 15.93
CA LEU A 61 -10.75 -0.56 14.71
C LEU A 61 -11.78 -1.69 14.73
N GLY A 62 -11.63 -2.66 15.64
CA GLY A 62 -12.44 -3.88 15.64
C GLY A 62 -12.15 -4.78 14.44
N LEU A 63 -10.86 -5.05 14.18
CA LEU A 63 -10.41 -5.92 13.08
C LEU A 63 -10.93 -7.37 13.24
N PRO A 64 -11.27 -8.06 12.14
CA PRO A 64 -11.66 -9.47 12.19
C PRO A 64 -10.48 -10.32 12.66
N ASP A 65 -10.73 -11.27 13.57
CA ASP A 65 -9.72 -12.14 14.17
C ASP A 65 -8.43 -11.37 14.54
N GLN A 66 -8.59 -10.21 15.21
CA GLN A 66 -7.58 -9.15 15.34
C GLN A 66 -6.13 -9.63 15.52
N ASN A 67 -5.84 -10.56 16.44
CA ASN A 67 -4.48 -11.08 16.63
C ASN A 67 -3.93 -11.75 15.36
N HIS A 68 -4.74 -12.53 14.66
CA HIS A 68 -4.35 -13.17 13.40
C HIS A 68 -4.17 -12.15 12.28
N PHE A 69 -4.98 -11.10 12.25
CA PHE A 69 -4.82 -10.00 11.29
C PHE A 69 -3.48 -9.29 11.49
N LEU A 70 -3.20 -8.85 12.72
CA LEU A 70 -1.95 -8.15 13.08
C LEU A 70 -0.71 -9.03 12.87
N PHE A 71 -0.83 -10.34 13.11
CA PHE A 71 0.25 -11.30 12.87
C PHE A 71 0.47 -11.59 11.38
N ARG A 72 -0.52 -11.39 10.52
CA ARG A 72 -0.42 -11.75 9.09
C ARG A 72 0.57 -10.90 8.32
N TYR A 73 0.77 -9.65 8.74
CA TYR A 73 1.41 -8.62 7.96
C TYR A 73 2.60 -8.01 8.70
N ASN A 74 3.70 -7.76 7.97
CA ASN A 74 4.74 -6.87 8.47
C ASN A 74 4.22 -5.43 8.51
N ALA A 75 5.01 -4.49 9.06
CA ALA A 75 4.61 -3.10 9.23
C ALA A 75 4.07 -2.46 7.94
N PHE A 76 4.79 -2.65 6.83
CA PHE A 76 4.41 -2.09 5.52
C PHE A 76 3.07 -2.63 5.04
N ASN A 77 2.90 -3.96 5.01
CA ASN A 77 1.65 -4.58 4.59
C ASN A 77 0.50 -4.29 5.56
N LEU A 78 0.77 -4.13 6.86
CA LEU A 78 -0.30 -3.84 7.81
C LEU A 78 -0.83 -2.42 7.63
N CYS A 79 0.05 -1.43 7.45
CA CYS A 79 -0.34 -0.05 7.17
C CYS A 79 -1.25 0.05 5.94
N THR A 80 -0.98 -0.73 4.90
CA THR A 80 -1.82 -0.74 3.70
C THR A 80 -3.10 -1.57 3.89
N ALA A 81 -3.04 -2.69 4.60
CA ALA A 81 -4.17 -3.58 4.86
C ALA A 81 -5.31 -2.93 5.67
N VAL A 82 -4.96 -2.06 6.63
CA VAL A 82 -5.95 -1.46 7.55
C VAL A 82 -6.61 -0.19 7.00
N LYS A 83 -6.17 0.32 5.85
CA LYS A 83 -6.69 1.52 5.19
C LYS A 83 -8.23 1.54 5.04
N PRO A 84 -8.89 0.52 4.48
CA PRO A 84 -10.36 0.48 4.43
C PRO A 84 -11.02 0.47 5.82
N TYR A 85 -10.41 -0.16 6.82
CA TYR A 85 -10.95 -0.21 8.19
C TYR A 85 -10.92 1.17 8.86
N PHE A 86 -9.89 1.97 8.61
CA PHE A 86 -9.85 3.37 9.05
C PHE A 86 -10.90 4.23 8.35
N PHE A 87 -11.09 4.09 7.02
CA PHE A 87 -12.20 4.75 6.33
C PHE A 87 -13.55 4.41 6.97
N GLU A 88 -13.84 3.12 7.21
CA GLU A 88 -15.09 2.70 7.87
C GLU A 88 -15.24 3.27 9.29
N HIS A 89 -14.15 3.32 10.06
CA HIS A 89 -14.19 3.90 11.41
C HIS A 89 -14.51 5.40 11.35
N LEU A 90 -13.84 6.15 10.48
CA LEU A 90 -14.07 7.59 10.32
C LEU A 90 -15.47 7.90 9.76
N PHE A 91 -16.02 7.05 8.88
CA PHE A 91 -17.43 7.16 8.46
C PHE A 91 -18.39 7.05 9.65
N LYS A 92 -18.12 6.14 10.60
CA LYS A 92 -18.92 6.00 11.83
C LYS A 92 -18.77 7.20 12.77
N MET A 93 -17.65 7.90 12.72
CA MET A 93 -17.43 9.16 13.45
C MET A 93 -18.14 10.37 12.81
N GLY A 94 -18.83 10.17 11.68
CA GLY A 94 -19.62 11.21 11.01
C GLY A 94 -18.82 12.07 10.04
N TYR A 95 -17.63 11.64 9.61
CA TYR A 95 -16.93 12.28 8.51
C TYR A 95 -17.58 11.93 7.16
N GLU A 96 -17.67 12.92 6.28
CA GLU A 96 -18.36 12.79 5.00
C GLU A 96 -17.41 12.72 3.81
N SER A 97 -16.33 13.49 3.85
CA SER A 97 -15.28 13.48 2.82
C SER A 97 -13.94 13.22 3.48
N ILE A 98 -13.29 12.11 3.12
CA ILE A 98 -12.07 11.66 3.77
C ILE A 98 -10.98 11.51 2.73
N ILE A 99 -9.80 12.07 3.01
CA ILE A 99 -8.59 11.83 2.21
C ILE A 99 -7.61 11.01 3.03
N TYR A 100 -7.06 9.98 2.41
CA TYR A 100 -5.88 9.28 2.89
C TYR A 100 -4.62 9.81 2.21
N PHE A 101 -3.53 9.94 2.98
CA PHE A 101 -2.17 10.11 2.48
C PHE A 101 -1.20 9.09 3.08
N ASP A 102 -0.29 8.55 2.27
CA ASP A 102 0.91 7.88 2.78
C ASP A 102 1.76 8.85 3.63
N SER A 103 2.43 8.30 4.65
CA SER A 103 3.14 9.11 5.66
C SER A 103 4.34 9.90 5.12
N ASP A 104 4.86 9.53 3.96
CA ASP A 104 5.99 10.15 3.25
C ASP A 104 5.54 11.15 2.16
N ILE A 105 4.34 11.70 2.30
CA ILE A 105 3.83 12.78 1.45
C ILE A 105 4.00 14.15 2.13
N ALA A 106 4.25 15.18 1.32
CA ALA A 106 4.14 16.57 1.73
C ALA A 106 3.14 17.33 0.85
N VAL A 107 2.31 18.16 1.47
CA VAL A 107 1.25 18.93 0.78
C VAL A 107 1.67 20.40 0.62
N PHE A 108 1.62 20.92 -0.59
CA PHE A 108 2.14 22.26 -0.89
C PHE A 108 1.04 23.32 -1.07
N ASN A 109 -0.21 22.90 -1.32
CA ASN A 109 -1.35 23.78 -1.57
C ASN A 109 -2.67 23.21 -1.00
N SER A 110 -3.70 24.06 -0.91
CA SER A 110 -5.05 23.64 -0.44
C SER A 110 -5.63 22.53 -1.32
N LEU A 111 -6.22 21.52 -0.66
CA LEU A 111 -6.88 20.36 -1.27
C LEU A 111 -8.38 20.59 -1.45
N ASP A 112 -8.89 21.82 -1.25
CA ASP A 112 -10.30 22.19 -1.42
C ASP A 112 -10.87 21.68 -2.74
N ARG A 113 -10.10 21.80 -3.82
CA ARG A 113 -10.52 21.34 -5.15
C ARG A 113 -10.79 19.82 -5.20
N TYR A 114 -10.10 19.02 -4.39
CA TYR A 114 -10.28 17.57 -4.33
C TYR A 114 -11.40 17.17 -3.38
N PHE A 115 -11.57 17.89 -2.27
CA PHE A 115 -12.76 17.75 -1.43
C PHE A 115 -14.04 18.11 -2.21
N ALA A 116 -14.01 19.20 -2.97
CA ALA A 116 -15.13 19.62 -3.80
C ALA A 116 -15.58 18.55 -4.81
N LEU A 117 -14.67 17.70 -5.32
CA LEU A 117 -15.06 16.56 -6.18
C LEU A 117 -15.99 15.60 -5.44
N MET A 118 -15.66 15.26 -4.19
CA MET A 118 -16.50 14.40 -3.34
C MET A 118 -17.81 15.11 -2.98
N GLU A 119 -17.73 16.36 -2.54
CA GLU A 119 -18.90 17.16 -2.16
C GLU A 119 -19.90 17.34 -3.31
N ASN A 120 -19.39 17.37 -4.56
CA ASN A 120 -20.21 17.40 -5.79
C ASN A 120 -20.61 16.00 -6.29
N GLY A 121 -20.36 14.94 -5.51
CA GLY A 121 -20.96 13.63 -5.71
C GLY A 121 -20.02 12.53 -6.18
N ALA A 122 -18.70 12.73 -6.26
CA ALA A 122 -17.76 11.63 -6.42
C ALA A 122 -17.72 10.77 -5.15
N ASP A 123 -17.74 9.46 -5.31
CA ASP A 123 -17.55 8.49 -4.22
C ASP A 123 -16.07 8.18 -4.01
N PHE A 124 -15.30 8.16 -5.10
CA PHE A 124 -13.86 7.89 -5.08
C PHE A 124 -13.12 8.95 -5.88
N VAL A 125 -12.01 9.44 -5.33
CA VAL A 125 -11.09 10.36 -5.99
C VAL A 125 -9.69 9.76 -5.91
N VAL A 126 -9.10 9.47 -7.07
CA VAL A 126 -7.82 8.74 -7.16
C VAL A 126 -6.83 9.46 -8.06
N THR A 127 -5.54 9.19 -7.88
CA THR A 127 -4.46 9.68 -8.75
C THR A 127 -3.81 8.52 -9.50
N PRO A 128 -3.62 8.62 -10.83
CA PRO A 128 -2.88 7.62 -11.58
C PRO A 128 -1.37 7.85 -11.46
N HIS A 129 -0.55 6.81 -11.69
CA HIS A 129 0.90 6.99 -11.83
C HIS A 129 1.22 7.84 -13.06
N PHE A 130 0.55 7.57 -14.18
CA PHE A 130 0.74 8.25 -15.46
C PHE A 130 -0.50 9.03 -15.89
N LEU A 131 -0.28 10.20 -16.48
CA LEU A 131 -1.33 11.01 -17.14
C LEU A 131 -1.33 10.84 -18.66
N GLU A 132 -0.24 10.30 -19.19
CA GLU A 132 0.03 10.18 -20.62
C GLU A 132 0.78 8.85 -20.87
N PRO A 133 0.70 8.26 -22.08
CA PRO A 133 1.49 7.09 -22.44
C PRO A 133 2.99 7.33 -22.28
N VAL A 134 3.74 6.37 -21.76
CA VAL A 134 5.18 6.53 -21.55
C VAL A 134 5.98 6.19 -22.82
N THR A 135 7.27 6.53 -22.85
CA THR A 135 8.20 6.22 -23.93
C THR A 135 9.19 5.15 -23.48
N ALA A 136 9.93 4.55 -24.41
CA ALA A 136 10.96 3.56 -24.08
C ALA A 136 12.08 4.07 -23.15
N ALA A 137 12.22 5.39 -22.98
CA ALA A 137 13.20 6.01 -22.08
C ALA A 137 12.66 6.23 -20.65
N ASP A 138 11.34 6.15 -20.46
CA ASP A 138 10.71 6.38 -19.16
C ASP A 138 10.87 5.13 -18.27
N GLN A 139 11.09 5.35 -16.98
CA GLN A 139 11.18 4.30 -15.96
C GLN A 139 10.45 4.76 -14.70
N PRO A 140 9.53 3.96 -14.12
CA PRO A 140 9.07 2.65 -14.59
C PRO A 140 8.29 2.74 -15.92
N ASP A 141 8.17 1.62 -16.64
CA ASP A 141 7.35 1.51 -17.86
C ASP A 141 5.88 1.15 -17.56
N GLU A 142 5.03 1.04 -18.58
CA GLU A 142 3.62 0.67 -18.38
C GLU A 142 3.45 -0.73 -17.77
N VAL A 143 4.29 -1.68 -18.14
CA VAL A 143 4.19 -3.07 -17.64
C VAL A 143 4.50 -3.09 -16.14
N ALA A 144 5.56 -2.40 -15.72
CA ALA A 144 5.91 -2.23 -14.33
C ALA A 144 4.76 -1.55 -13.56
N ILE A 145 4.13 -0.49 -14.10
CA ILE A 145 2.97 0.11 -13.44
C ILE A 145 1.78 -0.85 -13.37
N LEU A 146 1.46 -1.59 -14.43
CA LEU A 146 0.34 -2.54 -14.43
C LEU A 146 0.52 -3.65 -13.38
N LEU A 147 1.77 -4.04 -13.09
CA LEU A 147 2.09 -4.98 -12.01
C LEU A 147 1.81 -4.41 -10.62
N HIS A 148 2.02 -3.11 -10.41
CA HIS A 148 1.84 -2.43 -9.11
C HIS A 148 0.43 -1.82 -8.92
N GLY A 149 -0.28 -1.52 -10.00
CA GLY A 149 -1.60 -0.89 -10.02
C GLY A 149 -1.60 0.44 -10.78
N THR A 150 -2.67 0.70 -11.52
CA THR A 150 -2.81 1.90 -12.36
C THR A 150 -2.88 3.17 -11.51
N PHE A 151 -3.62 3.12 -10.41
CA PHE A 151 -3.71 4.20 -9.44
C PHE A 151 -2.62 4.08 -8.38
N ASN A 152 -2.06 5.21 -7.94
CA ASN A 152 -1.18 5.24 -6.77
C ASN A 152 -2.01 5.53 -5.52
N LEU A 153 -1.99 4.60 -4.56
CA LEU A 153 -2.75 4.66 -3.31
C LEU A 153 -2.02 5.34 -2.15
N GLY A 154 -0.91 6.03 -2.44
CA GLY A 154 -0.43 7.08 -1.55
C GLY A 154 -1.42 8.22 -1.41
N PHE A 155 -2.39 8.33 -2.31
CA PHE A 155 -3.55 9.21 -2.17
C PHE A 155 -4.84 8.47 -2.55
N ILE A 156 -5.88 8.62 -1.72
CA ILE A 156 -7.25 8.29 -2.11
C ILE A 156 -8.25 9.13 -1.31
N GLY A 157 -9.16 9.79 -2.01
CA GLY A 157 -10.34 10.43 -1.42
C GLY A 157 -11.54 9.50 -1.50
N ILE A 158 -12.25 9.30 -0.39
CA ILE A 158 -13.49 8.52 -0.36
C ILE A 158 -14.56 9.30 0.38
N ARG A 159 -15.75 9.36 -0.24
CA ARG A 159 -16.95 9.96 0.36
C ARG A 159 -17.73 8.92 1.14
N ASN A 160 -18.23 9.28 2.32
CA ASN A 160 -19.18 8.49 3.07
C ASN A 160 -20.53 8.48 2.35
N SER A 161 -20.77 7.44 1.56
CA SER A 161 -21.99 7.32 0.76
C SER A 161 -22.52 5.90 0.76
N SER A 162 -23.81 5.76 0.46
CA SER A 162 -24.46 4.46 0.30
C SER A 162 -23.79 3.58 -0.77
N THR A 163 -23.09 4.18 -1.72
CA THR A 163 -22.38 3.48 -2.80
C THR A 163 -20.93 3.15 -2.41
N ALA A 164 -20.22 4.09 -1.77
CA ALA A 164 -18.83 3.90 -1.39
C ALA A 164 -18.66 2.88 -0.25
N VAL A 165 -19.54 2.91 0.76
CA VAL A 165 -19.42 2.09 1.97
C VAL A 165 -19.38 0.57 1.66
N PRO A 166 -20.27 0.00 0.81
CA PRO A 166 -20.18 -1.40 0.42
C PRO A 166 -18.87 -1.76 -0.31
N ILE A 167 -18.33 -0.84 -1.12
CA ILE A 167 -17.07 -1.06 -1.85
C ILE A 167 -15.88 -1.03 -0.89
N VAL A 168 -15.85 -0.08 0.07
CA VAL A 168 -14.82 -0.05 1.12
C VAL A 168 -14.85 -1.32 1.97
N ARG A 169 -16.05 -1.83 2.31
CA ARG A 169 -16.19 -3.13 2.99
C ARG A 169 -15.71 -4.32 2.17
N TRP A 170 -15.95 -4.30 0.86
CA TRP A 170 -15.40 -5.31 -0.04
C TRP A 170 -13.87 -5.25 -0.02
N TRP A 171 -13.29 -4.06 -0.13
CA TRP A 171 -11.86 -3.85 -0.06
C TRP A 171 -11.28 -4.35 1.26
N ALA A 172 -11.91 -4.03 2.40
CA ALA A 172 -11.54 -4.56 3.72
C ALA A 172 -11.47 -6.09 3.76
N ARG A 173 -12.46 -6.79 3.18
CA ARG A 173 -12.47 -8.26 3.09
C ARG A 173 -11.35 -8.80 2.20
N MET A 174 -11.04 -8.12 1.08
CA MET A 174 -9.92 -8.53 0.23
C MET A 174 -8.59 -8.42 0.97
N LEU A 175 -8.40 -7.33 1.71
CA LEU A 175 -7.15 -7.05 2.44
C LEU A 175 -6.99 -7.83 3.73
N GLU A 176 -8.00 -8.56 4.19
CA GLU A 176 -7.88 -9.46 5.35
C GLU A 176 -6.85 -10.58 5.11
N HIS A 177 -6.73 -11.03 3.85
CA HIS A 177 -5.83 -12.11 3.47
C HIS A 177 -4.87 -11.76 2.33
N ASN A 178 -5.21 -10.79 1.48
CA ASN A 178 -4.51 -10.58 0.21
C ASN A 178 -3.68 -9.29 0.15
N CYS A 179 -3.44 -8.61 1.28
CA CYS A 179 -2.55 -7.45 1.30
C CYS A 179 -1.06 -7.86 1.36
N VAL A 180 -0.55 -8.46 0.29
CA VAL A 180 0.82 -8.99 0.18
C VAL A 180 1.50 -8.50 -1.09
N THR A 181 2.80 -8.71 -1.21
CA THR A 181 3.54 -8.47 -2.45
C THR A 181 3.78 -9.81 -3.15
N MET A 182 2.92 -10.16 -4.10
CA MET A 182 2.99 -11.34 -4.97
C MET A 182 2.75 -10.87 -6.40
N ILE A 183 3.74 -10.17 -6.94
CA ILE A 183 3.63 -9.44 -8.20
C ILE A 183 3.29 -10.39 -9.36
N GLU A 184 3.89 -11.59 -9.36
CA GLU A 184 3.69 -12.66 -10.33
C GLU A 184 2.26 -13.22 -10.29
N GLU A 185 1.60 -13.14 -9.14
CA GLU A 185 0.20 -13.54 -8.93
C GLU A 185 -0.78 -12.36 -9.14
N GLY A 186 -0.27 -11.21 -9.56
CA GLY A 186 -1.07 -10.01 -9.80
C GLY A 186 -1.61 -9.38 -8.51
N VAL A 187 -0.90 -9.54 -7.38
CA VAL A 187 -1.27 -8.94 -6.09
C VAL A 187 -0.14 -8.02 -5.62
N PHE A 188 -0.45 -6.73 -5.50
CA PHE A 188 0.45 -5.73 -4.93
C PHE A 188 -0.29 -4.90 -3.88
N ALA A 189 -0.16 -5.35 -2.63
CA ALA A 189 -0.72 -4.72 -1.44
C ALA A 189 -2.21 -4.36 -1.60
N ASP A 190 -2.59 -3.16 -1.17
CA ASP A 190 -3.96 -2.64 -1.22
C ASP A 190 -4.35 -2.04 -2.57
N GLN A 191 -3.36 -1.50 -3.28
CA GLN A 191 -3.51 -0.67 -4.46
C GLN A 191 -4.15 -1.38 -5.65
N LYS A 192 -3.72 -2.59 -5.96
CA LYS A 192 -4.17 -3.31 -7.16
C LYS A 192 -5.67 -3.61 -7.15
N PHE A 193 -6.28 -3.71 -5.97
CA PHE A 193 -7.74 -3.88 -5.84
C PHE A 193 -8.53 -2.64 -6.27
N ILE A 194 -7.95 -1.44 -6.13
CA ILE A 194 -8.64 -0.19 -6.48
C ILE A 194 -8.74 0.03 -8.00
N ASP A 195 -7.93 -0.67 -8.80
CA ASP A 195 -8.10 -0.71 -10.26
C ASP A 195 -9.48 -1.24 -10.68
N LEU A 196 -10.19 -1.96 -9.81
CA LEU A 196 -11.55 -2.47 -10.05
C LEU A 196 -12.66 -1.46 -9.75
N VAL A 197 -12.38 -0.37 -9.01
CA VAL A 197 -13.40 0.63 -8.62
C VAL A 197 -14.17 1.21 -9.81
N PRO A 198 -13.55 1.55 -10.95
CA PRO A 198 -14.26 2.02 -12.14
C PRO A 198 -15.35 1.06 -12.65
N SER A 199 -15.21 -0.25 -12.38
CA SER A 199 -16.18 -1.27 -12.76
C SER A 199 -17.33 -1.41 -11.74
N PHE A 200 -17.17 -0.90 -10.51
CA PHE A 200 -18.16 -1.02 -9.44
C PHE A 200 -19.05 0.21 -9.30
N THR A 201 -18.60 1.38 -9.74
CA THR A 201 -19.36 2.62 -9.68
C THR A 201 -18.93 3.56 -10.80
N SER A 202 -19.87 4.35 -11.33
CA SER A 202 -19.58 5.47 -12.24
C SER A 202 -19.23 6.77 -11.49
N ARG A 203 -19.40 6.79 -10.16
CA ARG A 203 -19.16 7.96 -9.30
C ARG A 203 -17.71 8.00 -8.84
N TYR A 204 -16.76 7.91 -9.75
CA TYR A 204 -15.33 8.05 -9.45
C TYR A 204 -14.73 9.17 -10.28
N VAL A 205 -13.67 9.78 -9.77
CA VAL A 205 -12.90 10.81 -10.46
C VAL A 205 -11.43 10.44 -10.43
N ILE A 206 -10.81 10.46 -11.59
CA ILE A 206 -9.35 10.38 -11.74
C ILE A 206 -8.83 11.82 -11.76
N ILE A 207 -8.03 12.21 -10.78
CA ILE A 207 -7.34 13.51 -10.79
C ILE A 207 -6.30 13.48 -11.90
N ARG A 208 -6.46 14.40 -12.85
CA ARG A 208 -5.53 14.63 -13.96
C ARG A 208 -4.71 15.91 -13.81
N ASP A 209 -4.55 16.38 -12.57
CA ASP A 209 -3.71 17.53 -12.21
C ASP A 209 -2.24 17.09 -12.15
N PRO A 210 -1.33 17.63 -12.99
CA PRO A 210 0.10 17.30 -12.94
C PRO A 210 0.76 17.62 -11.60
N GLY A 211 0.22 18.60 -10.86
CA GLY A 211 0.68 18.95 -9.52
C GLY A 211 0.28 17.95 -8.44
N ALA A 212 -0.63 17.01 -8.71
CA ALA A 212 -1.03 15.97 -7.77
C ALA A 212 -0.13 14.74 -7.86
N ASN A 213 0.30 14.21 -6.71
CA ASN A 213 1.06 12.97 -6.62
C ASN A 213 2.33 12.96 -7.48
N TYR A 214 3.11 14.05 -7.39
CA TYR A 214 4.43 14.12 -7.99
C TYR A 214 5.38 13.13 -7.29
N ALA A 215 6.11 12.30 -8.04
CA ALA A 215 7.00 11.30 -7.49
C ALA A 215 8.01 10.77 -8.53
N TYR A 216 8.87 9.84 -8.11
CA TYR A 216 9.91 9.26 -8.97
C TYR A 216 9.36 8.60 -10.25
N TRP A 217 8.14 8.05 -10.22
CA TRP A 217 7.57 7.40 -11.40
C TRP A 217 7.10 8.37 -12.49
N ASN A 218 6.92 9.66 -12.17
CA ASN A 218 6.43 10.64 -13.15
C ASN A 218 7.37 11.84 -13.34
N MET A 219 8.50 11.88 -12.66
CA MET A 219 9.46 13.00 -12.72
C MET A 219 10.01 13.26 -14.13
N SER A 220 10.18 12.24 -14.98
CA SER A 220 10.70 12.41 -16.35
C SER A 220 9.81 13.28 -17.25
N ARG A 221 8.52 13.38 -16.92
CA ARG A 221 7.50 14.12 -17.70
C ARG A 221 6.86 15.27 -16.93
N ARG A 222 7.24 15.43 -15.67
CA ARG A 222 6.71 16.44 -14.77
C ARG A 222 7.88 17.30 -14.31
N LEU A 223 8.11 18.39 -15.04
CA LEU A 223 9.25 19.25 -14.78
C LEU A 223 8.93 20.18 -13.62
N VAL A 224 9.80 20.20 -12.62
CA VAL A 224 9.60 21.02 -11.43
C VAL A 224 10.25 22.39 -11.66
N LYS A 225 9.56 23.45 -11.25
CA LYS A 225 10.11 24.81 -11.15
C LYS A 225 9.90 25.32 -9.74
N SER A 226 10.88 26.05 -9.22
CA SER A 226 10.74 26.81 -7.97
C SER A 226 10.77 28.30 -8.30
N VAL A 227 9.72 29.02 -7.93
CA VAL A 227 9.58 30.46 -8.15
C VAL A 227 9.16 31.11 -6.84
N ASN A 228 10.00 31.99 -6.29
CA ASN A 228 9.72 32.71 -5.03
C ASN A 228 9.34 31.79 -3.84
N GLY A 229 9.86 30.57 -3.80
CA GLY A 229 9.58 29.60 -2.74
C GLY A 229 8.32 28.74 -2.97
N GLU A 230 7.62 28.93 -4.09
CA GLU A 230 6.53 28.08 -4.53
C GLU A 230 7.02 27.08 -5.58
N PHE A 231 6.47 25.86 -5.54
CA PHE A 231 6.79 24.81 -6.50
C PHE A 231 5.68 24.67 -7.54
N PHE A 232 6.08 24.53 -8.79
CA PHE A 232 5.22 24.27 -9.93
C PHE A 232 5.67 22.97 -10.60
N VAL A 233 4.71 22.21 -11.12
CA VAL A 233 4.93 21.03 -11.94
C VAL A 233 4.32 21.32 -13.32
N ASN A 234 5.17 21.39 -14.34
CA ASN A 234 4.83 21.95 -15.64
C ASN A 234 4.24 23.36 -15.47
N ASP A 235 2.97 23.55 -15.83
CA ASP A 235 2.24 24.83 -15.69
C ASP A 235 1.23 24.82 -14.53
N SER A 236 1.24 23.78 -13.68
CA SER A 236 0.35 23.63 -12.52
C SER A 236 1.10 23.87 -11.22
N VAL A 237 0.42 24.42 -10.21
CA VAL A 237 0.97 24.49 -8.85
C VAL A 237 1.19 23.07 -8.30
N LEU A 238 2.30 22.82 -7.62
CA LEU A 238 2.51 21.54 -6.95
C LEU A 238 1.49 21.42 -5.81
N MET A 239 0.67 20.38 -5.84
CA MET A 239 -0.37 20.14 -4.85
C MET A 239 0.18 19.26 -3.72
N PHE A 240 0.80 18.13 -4.07
CA PHE A 240 1.51 17.29 -3.12
C PHE A 240 2.56 16.41 -3.84
N CYS A 241 3.63 16.13 -3.12
CA CYS A 241 4.73 15.27 -3.57
C CYS A 241 4.80 14.03 -2.68
N HIS A 242 4.93 12.86 -3.30
CA HIS A 242 5.12 11.59 -2.65
C HIS A 242 6.60 11.22 -2.71
N PHE A 243 7.30 11.34 -1.58
CA PHE A 243 8.72 11.04 -1.44
C PHE A 243 8.95 9.54 -1.23
N SER A 244 8.26 8.73 -2.05
CA SER A 244 8.25 7.27 -1.95
C SER A 244 9.65 6.71 -2.11
N GLY A 245 10.16 6.04 -1.08
CA GLY A 245 11.51 5.46 -1.10
C GLY A 245 12.63 6.48 -0.94
N PHE A 246 12.37 7.68 -0.41
CA PHE A 246 13.41 8.65 -0.07
C PHE A 246 14.43 8.05 0.91
N ASP A 247 15.71 8.06 0.53
CA ASP A 247 16.80 7.49 1.31
C ASP A 247 17.58 8.60 2.04
N LEU A 248 17.50 8.58 3.38
CA LEU A 248 18.22 9.52 4.25
C LEU A 248 19.75 9.47 4.08
N ASN A 249 20.29 8.37 3.59
CA ASN A 249 21.72 8.19 3.34
C ASN A 249 22.13 8.65 1.94
N ASN A 250 21.16 8.87 1.05
CA ASN A 250 21.38 9.36 -0.31
C ASN A 250 20.40 10.49 -0.67
N PRO A 251 20.48 11.64 0.03
CA PRO A 251 19.52 12.74 -0.10
C PRO A 251 19.64 13.50 -1.43
N ALA A 252 20.56 13.11 -2.32
CA ALA A 252 20.68 13.68 -3.66
C ALA A 252 19.70 13.06 -4.67
N LYS A 253 19.00 11.99 -4.29
CA LYS A 253 17.99 11.31 -5.12
C LYS A 253 16.61 11.53 -4.56
N LEU A 254 15.60 11.60 -5.44
CA LEU A 254 14.21 11.64 -5.01
C LEU A 254 13.76 10.30 -4.37
N SER A 255 14.30 9.18 -4.86
CA SER A 255 13.95 7.85 -4.40
C SER A 255 15.07 6.84 -4.63
N ALA A 256 15.13 5.81 -3.78
CA ALA A 256 15.93 4.61 -3.98
C ALA A 256 15.39 3.69 -5.09
N TYR A 257 14.16 3.91 -5.56
CA TYR A 257 13.49 3.07 -6.57
C TYR A 257 13.65 3.62 -7.98
N GLY A 258 14.12 2.82 -8.94
CA GLY A 258 14.23 3.24 -10.34
C GLY A 258 15.62 3.79 -10.69
N ALA A 259 15.99 3.65 -11.96
CA ALA A 259 17.39 3.78 -12.39
C ALA A 259 17.89 5.22 -12.58
N ASN A 260 17.00 6.23 -12.66
CA ASN A 260 17.37 7.60 -13.07
C ASN A 260 16.67 8.68 -12.22
N ASN A 261 16.77 8.59 -10.89
CA ASN A 261 16.21 9.61 -9.98
C ASN A 261 17.20 10.70 -9.58
N HIS A 262 18.30 10.84 -10.33
CA HIS A 262 19.28 11.89 -10.09
C HIS A 262 18.92 13.12 -10.90
N PRO A 263 18.75 14.28 -10.26
CA PRO A 263 18.38 15.54 -10.91
C PRO A 263 19.61 16.23 -11.53
N GLU A 264 20.46 15.52 -12.28
CA GLU A 264 21.56 16.19 -12.99
C GLU A 264 20.96 17.31 -13.86
N ASP A 265 21.30 18.56 -13.52
CA ASP A 265 20.82 19.81 -14.13
C ASP A 265 19.33 20.21 -13.92
N ASP A 266 18.55 19.57 -13.03
CA ASP A 266 17.19 20.03 -12.68
C ASP A 266 17.17 20.86 -11.38
N ALA A 267 17.27 22.18 -11.50
CA ALA A 267 17.27 23.08 -10.35
C ALA A 267 15.97 23.05 -9.52
N GLY A 268 14.82 22.82 -10.16
CA GLY A 268 13.52 22.79 -9.46
C GLY A 268 13.36 21.53 -8.62
N LEU A 269 13.71 20.38 -9.20
CA LEU A 269 13.70 19.11 -8.49
C LEU A 269 14.74 19.08 -7.36
N ASN A 270 15.95 19.60 -7.60
CA ASN A 270 16.97 19.76 -6.56
C ASN A 270 16.47 20.60 -5.39
N ALA A 271 15.78 21.71 -5.66
CA ALA A 271 15.20 22.55 -4.62
C ALA A 271 14.10 21.81 -3.82
N LEU A 272 13.26 21.01 -4.48
CA LEU A 272 12.21 20.22 -3.83
C LEU A 272 12.79 19.12 -2.92
N ILE A 273 13.79 18.39 -3.41
CA ILE A 273 14.53 17.37 -2.64
C ILE A 273 15.21 18.01 -1.43
N SER A 274 15.93 19.12 -1.64
CA SER A 274 16.61 19.86 -0.57
C SER A 274 15.64 20.37 0.50
N TRP A 275 14.45 20.82 0.07
CA TRP A 275 13.40 21.23 1.00
C TRP A 275 12.94 20.07 1.88
N TYR A 276 12.74 18.88 1.31
CA TYR A 276 12.29 17.71 2.08
C TYR A 276 13.37 17.19 3.03
N ASP A 277 14.62 17.04 2.56
CA ASP A 277 15.76 16.64 3.38
C ASP A 277 15.97 17.62 4.56
N SER A 278 15.89 18.93 4.31
CA SER A 278 16.02 19.95 5.36
C SER A 278 14.94 19.81 6.44
N ASN A 279 13.70 19.46 6.07
CA ASN A 279 12.62 19.22 7.04
C ASN A 279 12.85 17.92 7.84
N LEU A 280 13.32 16.85 7.19
CA LEU A 280 13.68 15.61 7.88
C LEU A 280 14.84 15.82 8.87
N ARG A 281 15.86 16.60 8.49
CA ARG A 281 16.95 17.01 9.39
C ARG A 281 16.47 17.83 10.57
N ARG A 282 15.59 18.82 10.34
CA ARG A 282 14.97 19.63 11.42
C ARG A 282 14.24 18.76 12.44
N LEU A 283 13.66 17.66 11.99
CA LEU A 283 12.94 16.69 12.82
C LEU A 283 13.82 15.55 13.33
N ASN A 284 15.14 15.65 13.16
CA ASN A 284 16.14 14.65 13.57
C ASN A 284 15.90 13.24 12.98
N ALA A 285 15.30 13.12 11.79
CA ALA A 285 14.98 11.83 11.19
C ALA A 285 16.22 10.92 11.01
N HIS A 286 17.40 11.49 10.75
CA HIS A 286 18.66 10.73 10.58
C HIS A 286 19.18 10.08 11.86
N THR A 287 18.79 10.58 13.02
CA THR A 287 19.19 10.07 14.34
C THR A 287 18.00 9.57 15.14
N TYR A 288 16.82 9.52 14.52
CA TYR A 288 15.58 9.13 15.15
C TYR A 288 15.59 7.62 15.41
N VAL A 289 15.47 7.24 16.69
CA VAL A 289 15.39 5.84 17.11
C VAL A 289 14.00 5.61 17.72
N ALA A 290 13.15 4.93 16.97
CA ALA A 290 11.86 4.47 17.46
C ALA A 290 11.99 3.17 18.26
N PRO A 291 11.03 2.87 19.15
CA PRO A 291 10.91 1.54 19.73
C PRO A 291 10.73 0.47 18.64
N PRO A 292 11.04 -0.81 18.95
CA PRO A 292 10.69 -1.91 18.08
C PRO A 292 9.18 -1.91 17.77
N TYR A 293 8.86 -2.28 16.53
CA TYR A 293 7.48 -2.33 16.06
C TYR A 293 6.65 -3.34 16.87
N ALA A 294 5.53 -2.92 17.46
CA ALA A 294 4.83 -3.72 18.48
C ALA A 294 4.31 -5.09 18.02
N PHE A 295 4.19 -5.30 16.70
CA PHE A 295 3.65 -6.53 16.12
C PHE A 295 4.73 -7.37 15.41
N ASP A 296 6.02 -7.09 15.64
CA ASP A 296 7.16 -7.81 15.01
C ASP A 296 7.73 -8.96 15.84
N ARG A 297 7.18 -9.25 17.03
CA ARG A 297 7.71 -10.25 17.96
C ARG A 297 6.67 -11.18 18.53
N PHE A 298 7.09 -12.41 18.76
CA PHE A 298 6.38 -13.33 19.65
C PHE A 298 6.45 -12.85 21.10
N ALA A 299 5.59 -13.41 21.95
CA ALA A 299 5.58 -13.16 23.39
C ALA A 299 6.92 -13.54 24.07
N SER A 300 7.71 -14.42 23.46
CA SER A 300 9.07 -14.78 23.87
C SER A 300 10.10 -13.68 23.62
N GLY A 301 9.78 -12.69 22.77
CA GLY A 301 10.71 -11.66 22.27
C GLY A 301 11.38 -12.00 20.94
N THR A 302 11.21 -13.21 20.44
CA THR A 302 11.71 -13.67 19.13
C THR A 302 11.08 -12.87 17.99
N ILE A 303 11.88 -12.47 16.99
CA ILE A 303 11.41 -11.72 15.83
C ILE A 303 10.57 -12.62 14.92
N ILE A 304 9.41 -12.12 14.50
CA ILE A 304 8.54 -12.75 13.50
C ILE A 304 9.04 -12.32 12.11
N THR A 305 9.73 -13.24 11.43
CA THR A 305 10.26 -13.01 10.07
C THR A 305 9.16 -12.99 9.01
N ASP A 306 9.43 -12.39 7.85
CA ASP A 306 8.51 -12.45 6.70
C ASP A 306 8.21 -13.88 6.27
N LYS A 307 9.20 -14.79 6.38
CA LYS A 307 9.01 -16.22 6.12
C LYS A 307 8.02 -16.87 7.07
N THR A 308 8.08 -16.51 8.35
CA THR A 308 7.11 -16.98 9.36
C THR A 308 5.70 -16.53 9.02
N ARG A 309 5.53 -15.26 8.62
CA ARG A 309 4.23 -14.71 8.20
C ARG A 309 3.73 -15.37 6.92
N GLU A 310 4.62 -15.68 5.98
CA GLU A 310 4.29 -16.42 4.76
C GLU A 310 3.77 -17.83 5.08
N ASN A 311 4.49 -18.58 5.92
CA ASN A 311 4.05 -19.91 6.35
C ASN A 311 2.70 -19.85 7.06
N PHE A 312 2.51 -18.88 7.96
CA PHE A 312 1.24 -18.64 8.64
C PHE A 312 0.10 -18.34 7.65
N ARG A 313 0.34 -17.55 6.60
CA ARG A 313 -0.69 -17.28 5.56
C ARG A 313 -1.12 -18.53 4.79
N ARG A 314 -0.18 -19.46 4.55
CA ARG A 314 -0.42 -20.71 3.83
C ARG A 314 -1.04 -21.81 4.70
N SER A 315 -1.03 -21.61 6.01
CA SER A 315 -1.50 -22.58 6.99
C SER A 315 -2.99 -22.53 7.29
N SER A 316 -3.53 -23.66 7.75
CA SER A 316 -4.72 -23.67 8.60
C SER A 316 -4.34 -23.30 10.03
N TYR A 317 -5.13 -22.42 10.65
CA TYR A 317 -4.93 -22.00 12.04
C TYR A 317 -6.27 -22.00 12.78
N ASP A 318 -6.23 -22.30 14.07
CA ASP A 318 -7.39 -22.17 14.94
C ASP A 318 -7.60 -20.70 15.30
N ARG A 319 -8.74 -20.15 14.90
CA ARG A 319 -9.12 -18.75 15.14
C ARG A 319 -9.21 -18.40 16.63
N ASN A 320 -9.35 -19.38 17.52
CA ASN A 320 -9.40 -19.18 18.96
C ASN A 320 -8.02 -19.07 19.62
N THR A 321 -6.93 -19.22 18.86
CA THR A 321 -5.56 -19.12 19.37
C THR A 321 -4.99 -17.71 19.23
N ASN A 322 -3.87 -17.44 19.91
CA ASN A 322 -3.12 -16.20 19.70
C ASN A 322 -1.78 -16.54 19.02
N PRO A 323 -1.59 -16.21 17.73
CA PRO A 323 -0.39 -16.59 16.99
C PRO A 323 0.89 -15.94 17.54
N PHE A 324 0.78 -14.83 18.28
CA PHE A 324 1.93 -14.23 18.97
C PHE A 324 2.45 -15.08 20.15
N LYS A 325 1.70 -16.10 20.61
CA LYS A 325 2.09 -16.99 21.72
C LYS A 325 2.44 -18.41 21.27
N ASP A 326 2.26 -18.74 20.00
CA ASP A 326 2.42 -20.11 19.51
C ASP A 326 3.90 -20.41 19.20
N ILE A 327 4.55 -21.13 20.11
CA ILE A 327 5.96 -21.54 20.00
C ILE A 327 6.19 -22.42 18.74
N SER A 328 5.19 -23.15 18.26
CA SER A 328 5.33 -23.99 17.05
C SER A 328 5.47 -23.18 15.75
N LEU A 329 5.15 -21.89 15.79
CA LEU A 329 5.43 -20.96 14.69
C LEU A 329 6.83 -20.34 14.81
N GLU A 330 7.47 -20.39 15.99
CA GLU A 330 8.80 -19.82 16.22
C GLU A 330 9.92 -20.67 15.58
N ASP A 331 9.79 -21.99 15.62
CA ASP A 331 10.81 -22.93 15.14
C ASP A 331 10.63 -23.36 13.68
N GLY A 332 9.54 -22.93 13.03
CA GLY A 332 9.19 -23.31 11.66
C GLY A 332 8.92 -24.81 11.50
N SER A 333 8.78 -25.57 12.59
CA SER A 333 8.67 -27.04 12.59
C SER A 333 7.30 -27.55 12.13
N ARG A 334 6.28 -26.67 12.14
CA ARG A 334 4.93 -27.06 11.73
C ARG A 334 4.83 -27.07 10.20
N GLN A 335 4.85 -28.28 9.61
CA GLN A 335 4.22 -28.52 8.31
C GLN A 335 2.71 -28.33 8.50
N LEU A 336 2.25 -27.12 8.27
CA LEU A 336 0.83 -26.79 8.32
C LEU A 336 0.18 -27.29 7.03
N GLU A 337 -0.93 -28.02 7.16
CA GLU A 337 -1.73 -28.47 6.03
C GLU A 337 -2.07 -27.26 5.13
N PRO A 338 -1.80 -27.34 3.81
CA PRO A 338 -2.00 -26.23 2.91
C PRO A 338 -3.48 -25.79 2.92
N ARG A 339 -3.69 -24.48 3.03
CA ARG A 339 -5.03 -23.89 2.97
C ARG A 339 -5.64 -24.18 1.59
N SER A 340 -6.76 -24.89 1.54
CA SER A 340 -7.62 -24.86 0.35
C SER A 340 -8.09 -23.42 0.12
N PRO A 341 -8.17 -22.93 -1.12
CA PRO A 341 -8.59 -21.55 -1.39
C PRO A 341 -9.96 -21.28 -0.76
N PRO A 342 -10.23 -20.05 -0.28
CA PRO A 342 -11.49 -19.72 0.35
C PRO A 342 -12.63 -19.88 -0.67
N VAL A 343 -13.42 -20.93 -0.52
CA VAL A 343 -14.73 -21.03 -1.16
C VAL A 343 -15.59 -19.95 -0.51
N ALA A 344 -15.99 -18.95 -1.30
CA ALA A 344 -17.02 -18.00 -0.89
C ALA A 344 -18.24 -18.83 -0.49
N GLY A 345 -18.54 -18.88 0.81
CA GLY A 345 -19.54 -19.81 1.32
C GLY A 345 -20.90 -19.53 0.70
N HIS A 346 -21.41 -20.46 -0.12
CA HIS A 346 -22.79 -20.58 -0.56
C HIS A 346 -23.13 -22.07 -0.72
N ASN A 347 -24.37 -22.43 -0.39
CA ASN A 347 -24.87 -23.79 -0.24
C ASN A 347 -24.61 -24.71 -1.45
N SER A 348 -24.19 -25.94 -1.15
CA SER A 348 -23.84 -27.02 -2.07
C SER A 348 -24.97 -27.42 -3.04
N THR A 349 -24.68 -27.50 -4.34
CA THR A 349 -25.45 -28.31 -5.30
C THR A 349 -24.54 -29.09 -6.27
N LEU A 350 -25.07 -30.19 -6.82
CA LEU A 350 -24.42 -31.20 -7.68
C LEU A 350 -23.69 -30.66 -8.94
N ALA A 351 -23.81 -29.38 -9.28
CA ALA A 351 -23.02 -28.75 -10.35
C ALA A 351 -21.53 -28.59 -9.96
N ASP A 352 -21.24 -28.39 -8.67
CA ASP A 352 -19.89 -28.15 -8.15
C ASP A 352 -18.99 -29.39 -8.27
N THR A 353 -19.56 -30.60 -8.29
CA THR A 353 -18.79 -31.84 -8.41
C THR A 353 -18.17 -32.02 -9.80
N ARG A 354 -18.81 -31.47 -10.84
CA ARG A 354 -18.33 -31.57 -12.23
C ARG A 354 -17.17 -30.61 -12.51
N GLU A 355 -17.21 -29.39 -12.00
CA GLU A 355 -16.10 -28.45 -12.15
C GLU A 355 -14.87 -28.87 -11.34
N HIS A 356 -15.05 -29.42 -10.14
CA HIS A 356 -13.95 -29.99 -9.35
C HIS A 356 -13.25 -31.15 -10.06
N LEU A 357 -14.01 -32.06 -10.70
CA LEU A 357 -13.44 -33.16 -11.46
C LEU A 357 -12.69 -32.68 -12.72
N LEU A 358 -13.21 -31.65 -13.41
CA LEU A 358 -12.55 -31.06 -14.58
C LEU A 358 -11.27 -30.31 -14.22
N PHE A 359 -11.24 -29.61 -13.09
CA PHE A 359 -10.03 -28.96 -12.58
C PHE A 359 -8.96 -29.98 -12.17
N ALA A 360 -9.35 -31.02 -11.43
CA ALA A 360 -8.44 -32.11 -11.05
C ALA A 360 -7.86 -32.85 -12.27
N LEU A 361 -8.67 -33.08 -13.31
CA LEU A 361 -8.21 -33.67 -14.58
C LEU A 361 -7.21 -32.75 -15.31
N LYS A 362 -7.42 -31.43 -15.29
CA LYS A 362 -6.51 -30.46 -15.92
C LYS A 362 -5.16 -30.37 -15.19
N GLU A 363 -5.18 -30.45 -13.85
CA GLU A 363 -3.93 -30.56 -13.07
C GLU A 363 -3.17 -31.85 -13.36
N LEU A 364 -3.88 -32.99 -13.45
CA LEU A 364 -3.28 -34.29 -13.83
C LEU A 364 -2.65 -34.23 -15.22
N ASP A 365 -3.31 -33.61 -16.19
CA ASP A 365 -2.80 -33.48 -17.57
C ASP A 365 -1.55 -32.59 -17.64
N THR A 366 -1.51 -31.51 -16.85
CA THR A 366 -0.35 -30.60 -16.76
C THR A 366 0.86 -31.30 -16.12
N ARG A 367 0.64 -32.10 -15.07
CA ARG A 367 1.69 -32.93 -14.44
C ARG A 367 2.20 -34.02 -15.39
N THR A 368 1.33 -34.55 -16.25
CA THR A 368 1.70 -35.56 -17.25
C THR A 368 2.55 -34.95 -18.38
N HIS A 369 2.23 -33.72 -18.82
CA HIS A 369 3.05 -32.97 -19.77
C HIS A 369 4.43 -32.62 -19.21
N HIS A 370 4.52 -32.22 -17.94
CA HIS A 370 5.79 -31.93 -17.30
C HIS A 370 6.67 -33.19 -17.13
N ALA A 371 6.05 -34.34 -16.80
CA ALA A 371 6.73 -35.62 -16.75
C ALA A 371 7.25 -36.08 -18.14
N HIS A 372 6.50 -35.83 -19.21
CA HIS A 372 6.95 -36.11 -20.59
C HIS A 372 8.13 -35.24 -21.01
N SER A 373 8.12 -33.95 -20.65
CA SER A 373 9.24 -33.03 -20.90
C SER A 373 10.52 -33.47 -20.19
N LEU A 374 10.43 -33.88 -18.92
CA LEU A 374 11.56 -34.38 -18.14
C LEU A 374 12.11 -35.71 -18.69
N LEU A 375 11.24 -36.59 -19.20
CA LEU A 375 11.65 -37.83 -19.86
C LEU A 375 12.46 -37.57 -21.15
N MET A 376 12.08 -36.56 -21.94
CA MET A 376 12.84 -36.16 -23.13
C MET A 376 14.21 -35.57 -22.78
N GLU A 377 14.32 -34.75 -21.73
CA GLU A 377 15.61 -34.25 -21.24
C GLU A 377 16.52 -35.38 -20.72
N ILE A 378 15.96 -36.36 -20.03
CA ILE A 378 16.71 -37.52 -19.54
C ILE A 378 17.25 -38.36 -20.71
N GLU A 379 16.47 -38.59 -21.76
CA GLU A 379 16.92 -39.33 -22.94
C GLU A 379 17.98 -38.55 -23.76
N ASP A 380 17.86 -37.23 -23.87
CA ASP A 380 18.89 -36.38 -24.49
C ASP A 380 20.20 -36.40 -23.68
N LEU A 381 20.12 -36.37 -22.36
CA LEU A 381 21.28 -36.50 -21.47
C LEU A 381 21.95 -37.88 -21.57
N LYS A 382 21.17 -38.97 -21.68
CA LYS A 382 21.71 -40.32 -21.92
C LYS A 382 22.42 -40.42 -23.27
N ALA A 383 21.86 -39.82 -24.32
CA ALA A 383 22.46 -39.81 -25.64
C ALA A 383 23.77 -38.99 -25.69
N LYS A 384 23.86 -37.91 -24.91
CA LYS A 384 25.09 -37.12 -24.73
C LYS A 384 26.16 -37.89 -23.95
N LEU A 385 25.77 -38.63 -22.90
CA LEU A 385 26.68 -39.45 -22.10
C LEU A 385 27.31 -40.57 -22.94
N ALA A 386 26.52 -41.27 -23.77
CA ALA A 386 27.00 -42.35 -24.64
C ALA A 386 28.01 -41.90 -25.71
N ARG A 387 27.98 -40.61 -26.11
CA ARG A 387 28.99 -40.02 -27.03
C ARG A 387 30.28 -39.61 -26.33
N TYR A 388 30.25 -39.47 -25.01
CA TYR A 388 31.40 -39.11 -24.19
C TYR A 388 32.22 -40.34 -23.75
N GLU A 389 31.59 -41.52 -23.79
CA GLU A 389 32.19 -42.81 -23.42
C GLU A 389 32.78 -43.60 -24.62
N GLN A 390 32.67 -43.07 -25.85
CA GLN A 390 33.39 -43.50 -27.06
C GLN A 390 34.60 -42.61 -27.29
#